data_AF-A0A6P0Z0I3-F1
#
_entry.id   AF-A0A6P0Z0I3-F1
#
_cell.length_a   1.000
_cell.length_b   1.000
_cell.length_c   1.000
_cell.angle_alpha   90.00
_cell.angle_beta   90.00
_cell.angle_gamma   90.00
#
_symmetry.space_group_name_H-M   'P 1'
#
loop_
_entity.id
_entity.type
_entity.pdbx_description
1 polymer ?
#
loop_
_entity_poly.entity_id
_entity_poly.type
_entity_poly.pdbx_seq_one_letter_code
_entity_poly.pdbx_strand_id
1 'polypeptide(L)'
;SDRHSEMIQLYLPDRLPMPNTALFQDALRQQVRSLLTLSCSGKELTVILVGDMPLKAQLGAAIAAEFGSRVQVEKTNLDDGGILVCGWEFWRDHHSELSSPQLLIIATLPIPSLENPLVAGRVAYYKQQHRDWFRLYLLPAALRELQRAVTPVRASQGVVALLDNRVNHRSYGNQVLCALSPFARINYLDRSLFADLIS
;
A
#
# COMPACT_ATOMS: atom_id res chain seq x y z
N SER A 1 -13.51 -18.98 17.34
CA SER A 1 -13.18 -18.41 16.02
C SER A 1 -12.00 -17.49 16.18
N ASP A 2 -10.88 -17.87 15.57
CA ASP A 2 -9.54 -17.41 15.88
C ASP A 2 -9.28 -15.96 15.49
N ARG A 3 -8.97 -15.11 16.48
CA ARG A 3 -8.43 -13.76 16.24
C ARG A 3 -7.08 -13.78 15.51
N HIS A 4 -6.42 -14.94 15.43
CA HIS A 4 -5.15 -15.12 14.70
C HIS A 4 -5.34 -15.25 13.18
N SER A 5 -6.54 -15.63 12.70
CA SER A 5 -6.81 -15.84 11.27
C SER A 5 -6.81 -14.55 10.44
N GLU A 6 -6.73 -13.37 11.07
CA GLU A 6 -6.81 -12.08 10.40
C GLU A 6 -5.56 -11.20 10.61
N MET A 7 -4.52 -11.67 11.32
CA MET A 7 -3.33 -10.87 11.63
C MET A 7 -2.43 -10.69 10.39
N ILE A 8 -2.00 -9.45 10.10
CA ILE A 8 -1.00 -9.17 9.06
C ILE A 8 0.38 -8.94 9.65
N GLN A 9 1.41 -9.26 8.89
CA GLN A 9 2.75 -8.73 9.13
C GLN A 9 2.83 -7.33 8.52
N LEU A 10 3.08 -6.30 9.34
CA LEU A 10 3.18 -4.91 8.90
C LEU A 10 4.65 -4.48 8.88
N TYR A 11 5.24 -4.41 7.68
CA TYR A 11 6.52 -3.74 7.48
C TYR A 11 6.31 -2.22 7.40
N LEU A 12 6.87 -1.48 8.36
CA LEU A 12 6.77 -0.02 8.44
C LEU A 12 8.16 0.56 8.77
N PRO A 13 8.94 0.96 7.75
CA PRO A 13 10.27 1.53 7.95
C PRO A 13 10.18 2.98 8.47
N ASP A 14 11.10 3.33 9.37
CA ASP A 14 11.08 4.65 10.03
C ASP A 14 11.91 5.74 9.32
N ARG A 15 12.75 5.36 8.34
CA ARG A 15 13.75 6.26 7.71
C ARG A 15 13.44 6.65 6.26
N LEU A 16 12.22 6.43 5.79
CA LEU A 16 11.84 6.87 4.44
C LEU A 16 11.64 8.39 4.39
N PRO A 17 12.07 9.07 3.32
CA PRO A 17 11.70 10.46 3.08
C PRO A 17 10.18 10.66 3.06
N MET A 18 9.72 11.89 3.29
CA MET A 18 8.28 12.19 3.20
C MET A 18 7.80 12.12 1.74
N PRO A 19 6.56 11.66 1.47
CA PRO A 19 6.05 11.50 0.10
C PRO A 19 6.10 12.75 -0.79
N ASN A 20 6.10 13.94 -0.19
CA ASN A 20 6.14 15.23 -0.90
C ASN A 20 7.56 15.77 -1.11
N THR A 21 8.60 14.94 -0.98
CA THR A 21 10.00 15.33 -1.17
C THR A 21 10.57 14.69 -2.43
N ALA A 22 11.51 15.37 -3.09
CA ALA A 22 12.16 14.85 -4.30
C ALA A 22 12.92 13.53 -4.07
N LEU A 23 13.40 13.30 -2.85
CA LEU A 23 14.14 12.08 -2.47
C LEU A 23 13.23 10.85 -2.32
N PHE A 24 11.91 11.04 -2.21
CA PHE A 24 10.98 9.98 -1.90
C PHE A 24 10.95 8.90 -2.98
N GLN A 25 10.92 9.31 -4.26
CA GLN A 25 10.76 8.39 -5.37
C GLN A 25 11.90 7.38 -5.46
N ASP A 26 13.14 7.84 -5.33
CA ASP A 26 14.32 6.97 -5.38
C ASP A 26 14.38 6.04 -4.17
N ALA A 27 14.09 6.56 -2.97
CA ALA A 27 14.03 5.76 -1.76
C ALA A 27 12.91 4.70 -1.81
N LEU A 28 11.73 5.06 -2.32
CA LEU A 28 10.61 4.14 -2.54
C LEU A 28 11.01 3.03 -3.50
N ARG A 29 11.61 3.38 -4.65
CA ARG A 29 12.08 2.40 -5.64
C ARG A 29 13.07 1.42 -5.01
N GLN A 30 14.04 1.91 -4.24
CA GLN A 30 15.02 1.05 -3.58
C GLN A 30 14.36 0.10 -2.58
N GLN A 31 13.41 0.58 -1.77
CA GLN A 31 12.68 -0.25 -0.81
C GLN A 31 11.82 -1.32 -1.50
N VAL A 32 11.09 -0.94 -2.55
CA VAL A 32 10.29 -1.88 -3.35
C VAL A 32 11.18 -2.97 -3.94
N ARG A 33 12.33 -2.61 -4.53
CA ARG A 33 13.30 -3.58 -5.05
C ARG A 33 13.77 -4.55 -3.97
N SER A 34 14.17 -4.04 -2.80
CA SER A 34 14.62 -4.89 -1.69
C SER A 34 13.54 -5.85 -1.22
N LEU A 35 12.29 -5.40 -1.09
CA LEU A 35 11.15 -6.25 -0.74
C LEU A 35 10.91 -7.35 -1.78
N LEU A 36 10.91 -7.00 -3.06
CA LEU A 36 10.71 -7.95 -4.15
C LEU A 36 11.84 -9.00 -4.24
N THR A 37 13.09 -8.60 -3.98
CA THR A 37 14.23 -9.54 -3.95
C THR A 37 14.15 -10.50 -2.75
N LEU A 38 13.62 -10.04 -1.62
CA LEU A 38 13.47 -10.85 -0.41
C LEU A 38 12.25 -11.78 -0.45
N SER A 39 11.22 -11.44 -1.22
CA SER A 39 10.06 -12.28 -1.47
C SER A 39 10.45 -13.47 -2.36
N CYS A 40 11.06 -14.50 -1.77
CA CYS A 40 11.79 -15.57 -2.48
C CYS A 40 10.92 -16.60 -3.21
N SER A 41 9.60 -16.70 -2.95
CA SER A 41 8.80 -17.80 -3.50
C SER A 41 8.61 -17.71 -5.02
N GLY A 42 8.56 -16.49 -5.56
CA GLY A 42 8.34 -16.22 -6.99
C GLY A 42 7.01 -16.78 -7.54
N LYS A 43 6.13 -17.33 -6.68
CA LYS A 43 4.87 -17.99 -7.05
C LYS A 43 3.64 -17.20 -6.64
N GLU A 44 3.78 -16.33 -5.65
CA GLU A 44 2.64 -15.59 -5.10
C GLU A 44 2.53 -14.19 -5.70
N LEU A 45 1.29 -13.70 -5.77
CA LEU A 45 1.00 -12.36 -6.23
C LEU A 45 1.63 -11.32 -5.27
N THR A 46 2.35 -10.38 -5.85
CA THR A 46 2.73 -9.12 -5.18
C THR A 46 1.95 -7.97 -5.79
N VAL A 47 1.41 -7.09 -4.96
CA VAL A 47 0.68 -5.90 -5.40
C VAL A 47 1.40 -4.65 -4.88
N ILE A 48 1.57 -3.66 -5.74
CA ILE A 48 2.18 -2.37 -5.43
C ILE A 48 1.13 -1.28 -5.72
N LEU A 49 0.56 -0.72 -4.65
CA LEU A 49 -0.41 0.36 -4.72
C LEU A 49 0.30 1.71 -4.82
N VAL A 50 0.07 2.41 -5.93
CA VAL A 50 0.60 3.75 -6.18
C VAL A 50 -0.54 4.64 -6.68
N GLY A 51 -0.97 5.58 -5.83
CA GLY A 51 -2.07 6.49 -6.17
C GLY A 51 -1.70 7.61 -7.14
N ASP A 52 -0.44 8.01 -7.17
CA ASP A 52 0.05 9.07 -8.06
C ASP A 52 0.37 8.50 -9.45
N MET A 53 -0.26 9.03 -10.49
CA MET A 53 -0.16 8.50 -11.86
C MET A 53 1.27 8.59 -12.44
N PRO A 54 1.97 9.74 -12.35
CA PRO A 54 3.38 9.83 -12.74
C PRO A 54 4.29 8.86 -11.99
N LEU A 55 4.16 8.76 -10.67
CA LEU A 55 4.94 7.85 -9.84
C LEU A 55 4.66 6.39 -10.19
N LYS A 56 3.39 6.03 -10.43
CA LYS A 56 2.98 4.66 -10.83
C LYS A 56 3.66 4.25 -12.12
N ALA A 57 3.63 5.12 -13.14
CA ALA A 57 4.27 4.86 -14.42
C ALA A 57 5.79 4.70 -14.29
N GLN A 58 6.44 5.61 -13.56
CA GLN A 58 7.89 5.60 -13.37
C GLN A 58 8.37 4.40 -12.53
N LEU A 59 7.64 4.06 -11.47
CA LEU A 59 7.94 2.90 -10.64
C LEU A 59 7.70 1.61 -11.43
N GLY A 60 6.55 1.47 -12.10
CA GLY A 60 6.22 0.31 -12.92
C GLY A 60 7.27 0.02 -13.98
N ALA A 61 7.70 1.04 -14.72
CA ALA A 61 8.77 0.90 -15.72
C ALA A 61 10.12 0.49 -15.09
N ALA A 62 10.49 1.09 -13.97
CA ALA A 62 11.75 0.77 -13.28
C ALA A 62 11.77 -0.68 -12.76
N ILE A 63 10.67 -1.15 -12.16
CA ILE A 63 10.57 -2.53 -11.66
C ILE A 63 10.48 -3.52 -12.84
N ALA A 64 9.76 -3.18 -13.92
CA ALA A 64 9.71 -4.02 -15.12
C ALA A 64 11.08 -4.22 -15.78
N ALA A 65 11.96 -3.22 -15.73
CA ALA A 65 13.32 -3.33 -16.24
C ALA A 65 14.16 -4.39 -15.48
N GLU A 66 13.80 -4.73 -14.24
CA GLU A 66 14.52 -5.69 -13.40
C GLU A 66 13.84 -7.05 -13.31
N PHE A 67 12.51 -7.07 -13.22
CA PHE A 67 11.71 -8.27 -13.00
C PHE A 67 10.97 -8.75 -14.27
N GLY A 68 11.14 -8.05 -15.39
CA GLY A 68 10.66 -8.44 -16.70
C GLY A 68 9.14 -8.50 -16.81
N SER A 69 8.64 -9.47 -17.59
CA SER A 69 7.22 -9.65 -17.90
C SER A 69 6.34 -10.00 -16.69
N ARG A 70 6.92 -10.32 -15.53
CA ARG A 70 6.17 -10.51 -14.28
C ARG A 70 5.49 -9.23 -13.83
N VAL A 71 6.03 -8.07 -14.20
CA VAL A 71 5.49 -6.77 -13.83
C VAL A 71 4.40 -6.37 -14.81
N GLN A 72 3.18 -6.19 -14.31
CA GLN A 72 2.05 -5.75 -15.11
C GLN A 72 1.39 -4.54 -14.43
N VAL A 73 0.95 -3.58 -15.23
CA VAL A 73 0.28 -2.38 -14.74
C VAL A 73 -1.20 -2.51 -15.02
N GLU A 74 -2.02 -2.47 -13.96
CA GLU A 74 -3.50 -2.47 -14.06
C GLU A 74 -4.07 -3.55 -14.99
N LYS A 75 -3.65 -4.80 -14.77
CA LYS A 75 -4.19 -5.99 -15.44
C LYS A 75 -4.71 -7.02 -14.44
N THR A 76 -5.75 -7.74 -14.81
CA THR A 76 -6.36 -8.80 -14.00
C THR A 76 -5.88 -10.20 -14.40
N ASN A 77 -5.39 -10.37 -15.63
CA ASN A 77 -4.81 -11.64 -16.08
C ASN A 77 -3.29 -11.62 -15.82
N LEU A 78 -2.88 -12.13 -14.66
CA LEU A 78 -1.49 -12.21 -14.23
C LEU A 78 -1.04 -13.67 -14.22
N ASP A 79 0.19 -13.92 -14.70
CA ASP A 79 0.84 -15.21 -14.53
C ASP A 79 1.18 -15.46 -13.04
N ASP A 80 1.43 -16.72 -12.68
CA ASP A 80 1.89 -17.10 -11.35
C ASP A 80 3.11 -16.26 -10.92
N GLY A 81 3.09 -15.77 -9.69
CA GLY A 81 4.17 -14.90 -9.18
C GLY A 81 4.22 -13.51 -9.80
N GLY A 82 3.13 -13.05 -10.40
CA GLY A 82 2.99 -11.71 -10.97
C GLY A 82 3.22 -10.59 -9.95
N ILE A 83 3.75 -9.46 -10.45
CA ILE A 83 3.91 -8.21 -9.72
C ILE A 83 2.95 -7.21 -10.34
N LEU A 84 1.82 -6.97 -9.67
CA LEU A 84 0.84 -5.98 -10.10
C LEU A 84 1.21 -4.60 -9.58
N VAL A 85 1.36 -3.64 -10.47
CA VAL A 85 1.46 -2.22 -10.12
C VAL A 85 0.13 -1.55 -10.48
N CYS A 86 -0.58 -0.99 -9.51
CA CYS A 86 -1.91 -0.44 -9.76
C CYS A 86 -2.26 0.74 -8.87
N GLY A 87 -3.28 1.50 -9.30
CA GLY A 87 -3.91 2.53 -8.47
C GLY A 87 -4.90 1.94 -7.47
N TRP A 88 -5.32 2.76 -6.51
CA TRP A 88 -6.30 2.38 -5.50
C TRP A 88 -7.66 1.97 -6.08
N GLU A 89 -8.15 2.70 -7.08
CA GLU A 89 -9.44 2.42 -7.72
C GLU A 89 -9.43 1.06 -8.44
N PHE A 90 -8.37 0.79 -9.21
CA PHE A 90 -8.18 -0.51 -9.87
C PHE A 90 -8.18 -1.65 -8.85
N TRP A 91 -7.40 -1.52 -7.76
CA TRP A 91 -7.34 -2.56 -6.73
C TRP A 91 -8.71 -2.77 -6.07
N ARG A 92 -9.38 -1.69 -5.68
CA ARG A 92 -10.72 -1.75 -5.08
C ARG A 92 -11.70 -2.52 -5.96
N ASP A 93 -11.65 -2.27 -7.26
CA ASP A 93 -12.66 -2.77 -8.19
C ASP A 93 -12.33 -4.18 -8.70
N HIS A 94 -11.06 -4.62 -8.67
CA HIS A 94 -10.63 -5.87 -9.32
C HIS A 94 -9.91 -6.86 -8.42
N HIS A 95 -9.62 -6.54 -7.15
CA HIS A 95 -8.92 -7.48 -6.25
C HIS A 95 -9.63 -8.83 -6.06
N SER A 96 -10.96 -8.89 -6.24
CA SER A 96 -11.73 -10.14 -6.15
C SER A 96 -11.52 -11.08 -7.34
N GLU A 97 -10.99 -10.58 -8.45
CA GLU A 97 -10.66 -11.36 -9.65
C GLU A 97 -9.24 -11.94 -9.59
N LEU A 98 -8.46 -11.51 -8.60
CA LEU A 98 -7.05 -11.84 -8.42
C LEU A 98 -6.86 -12.81 -7.26
N SER A 99 -5.77 -13.58 -7.29
CA SER A 99 -5.35 -14.35 -6.13
C SER A 99 -5.02 -13.43 -4.95
N SER A 100 -5.20 -13.92 -3.71
CA SER A 100 -4.83 -13.13 -2.53
C SER A 100 -3.32 -12.90 -2.50
N PRO A 101 -2.85 -11.65 -2.44
CA PRO A 101 -1.42 -11.36 -2.49
C PRO A 101 -0.73 -11.75 -1.19
N GLN A 102 0.50 -12.25 -1.30
CA GLN A 102 1.36 -12.48 -0.14
C GLN A 102 2.13 -11.23 0.28
N LEU A 103 2.26 -10.26 -0.63
CA LEU A 103 2.89 -8.97 -0.36
C LEU A 103 2.06 -7.85 -0.97
N LEU A 104 1.57 -6.94 -0.13
CA LEU A 104 0.95 -5.68 -0.54
C LEU A 104 1.86 -4.52 -0.15
N ILE A 105 2.46 -3.87 -1.13
CA ILE A 105 3.26 -2.67 -0.94
C ILE A 105 2.39 -1.44 -1.18
N ILE A 106 2.24 -0.61 -0.16
CA ILE A 106 1.52 0.66 -0.22
C ILE A 106 2.55 1.78 -0.29
N ALA A 107 2.71 2.38 -1.47
CA ALA A 107 3.66 3.47 -1.66
C ALA A 107 3.28 4.72 -0.88
N THR A 108 1.99 5.11 -0.94
CA THR A 108 1.47 6.31 -0.27
C THR A 108 0.07 6.06 0.28
N LEU A 109 -0.26 6.71 1.40
CA LEU A 109 -1.61 6.63 1.98
C LEU A 109 -2.68 7.10 0.97
N PRO A 110 -3.86 6.46 0.94
CA PRO A 110 -4.97 6.78 0.02
C PRO A 110 -5.73 8.05 0.43
N ILE A 111 -5.01 9.15 0.69
CA ILE A 111 -5.63 10.44 1.00
C ILE A 111 -6.26 10.98 -0.29
N PRO A 112 -7.57 11.27 -0.32
CA PRO A 112 -8.21 11.73 -1.55
C PRO A 112 -7.57 13.02 -2.07
N SER A 113 -7.28 13.05 -3.38
CA SER A 113 -6.64 14.21 -4.03
C SER A 113 -7.59 15.40 -4.11
N LEU A 114 -7.08 16.60 -3.83
CA LEU A 114 -7.81 17.86 -4.01
C LEU A 114 -7.99 18.23 -5.49
N GLU A 115 -7.28 17.58 -6.41
CA GLU A 115 -7.47 17.74 -7.85
C GLU A 115 -8.78 17.13 -8.33
N ASN A 116 -9.35 16.19 -7.57
CA ASN A 116 -10.67 15.63 -7.86
C ASN A 116 -11.76 16.67 -7.52
N PRO A 117 -12.60 17.11 -8.49
CA PRO A 117 -13.61 18.14 -8.25
C PRO A 117 -14.61 17.80 -7.13
N LEU A 118 -14.98 16.51 -6.98
CA LEU A 118 -15.91 16.07 -5.93
C LEU A 118 -15.26 16.16 -4.54
N VAL A 119 -13.97 15.84 -4.45
CA VAL A 119 -13.19 15.99 -3.20
C VAL A 119 -13.05 17.47 -2.87
N ALA A 120 -12.68 18.30 -3.85
CA ALA A 120 -12.53 19.75 -3.68
C ALA A 120 -13.83 20.41 -3.20
N GLY A 121 -14.98 20.05 -3.79
CA GLY A 121 -16.29 20.56 -3.38
C GLY A 121 -16.65 20.19 -1.94
N ARG A 122 -16.41 18.93 -1.53
CA ARG A 122 -16.63 18.51 -0.14
C ARG A 122 -15.70 19.23 0.84
N VAL A 123 -14.44 19.43 0.48
CA VAL A 123 -13.50 20.21 1.29
C VAL A 123 -13.96 21.67 1.43
N ALA A 124 -14.44 22.28 0.34
CA ALA A 124 -15.00 23.64 0.37
C ALA A 124 -16.22 23.74 1.30
N TYR A 125 -17.11 22.76 1.28
CA TYR A 125 -18.26 22.69 2.20
C TYR A 125 -17.82 22.71 3.68
N TYR A 126 -16.87 21.87 4.07
CA TYR A 126 -16.36 21.87 5.46
C TYR A 126 -15.64 23.19 5.82
N LYS A 127 -14.89 23.78 4.87
CA LYS A 127 -14.22 25.08 5.07
C LYS A 127 -15.23 26.20 5.34
N GLN A 128 -16.33 26.26 4.59
CA GLN A 128 -17.41 27.24 4.79
C GLN A 128 -18.05 27.14 6.19
N GLN A 129 -18.01 25.96 6.80
CA GLN A 129 -18.52 25.69 8.14
C GLN A 129 -17.45 25.85 9.24
N HIS A 130 -16.24 26.35 8.91
CA HIS A 130 -15.09 26.45 9.81
C HIS A 130 -14.71 25.13 10.49
N ARG A 131 -14.90 24.00 9.81
CA ARG A 131 -14.60 22.66 10.32
C ARG A 131 -13.31 22.10 9.73
N ASP A 132 -12.67 21.20 10.47
CA ASP A 132 -11.49 20.47 10.01
C ASP A 132 -11.87 19.40 8.96
N TRP A 133 -11.81 19.79 7.69
CA TRP A 133 -12.10 18.94 6.55
C TRP A 133 -11.15 17.73 6.44
N PHE A 134 -9.92 17.83 6.94
CA PHE A 134 -8.98 16.71 6.88
C PHE A 134 -9.44 15.62 7.84
N ARG A 135 -9.72 15.98 9.09
CA ARG A 135 -10.16 15.03 10.12
C ARG A 135 -11.57 14.50 9.89
N LEU A 136 -12.48 15.31 9.35
CA LEU A 136 -13.88 14.92 9.16
C LEU A 136 -14.15 14.22 7.83
N TYR A 137 -13.28 14.37 6.83
CA TYR A 137 -13.51 13.81 5.51
C TYR A 137 -12.32 13.03 4.95
N LEU A 138 -11.18 13.68 4.72
CA LEU A 138 -10.08 13.02 4.00
C LEU A 138 -9.50 11.83 4.75
N LEU A 139 -9.21 11.99 6.03
CA LEU A 139 -8.64 10.93 6.85
C LEU A 139 -9.62 9.75 6.99
N PRO A 140 -10.90 9.93 7.39
CA PRO A 140 -11.86 8.82 7.42
C PRO A 140 -12.02 8.11 6.08
N ALA A 141 -11.98 8.84 4.95
CA ALA A 141 -12.02 8.23 3.62
C ALA A 141 -10.77 7.37 3.35
N ALA A 142 -9.58 7.88 3.66
CA ALA A 142 -8.33 7.15 3.51
C ALA A 142 -8.29 5.88 4.38
N LEU A 143 -8.74 5.96 5.63
CA LEU A 143 -8.76 4.81 6.54
C LEU A 143 -9.68 3.69 6.04
N ARG A 144 -10.87 4.03 5.51
CA ARG A 144 -11.79 3.04 4.92
C ARG A 144 -11.19 2.36 3.69
N GLU A 145 -10.55 3.14 2.82
CA GLU A 145 -9.90 2.60 1.63
C GLU A 145 -8.74 1.66 1.99
N LEU A 146 -7.93 2.07 2.96
CA LEU A 146 -6.83 1.28 3.49
C LEU A 146 -7.32 -0.04 4.10
N GLN A 147 -8.37 0.00 4.93
CA GLN A 147 -8.97 -1.20 5.53
C GLN A 147 -9.45 -2.19 4.48
N ARG A 148 -10.14 -1.70 3.44
CA ARG A 148 -10.61 -2.55 2.34
C ARG A 148 -9.44 -3.17 1.57
N ALA A 149 -8.41 -2.37 1.27
CA ALA A 149 -7.31 -2.81 0.42
C ALA A 149 -6.47 -3.94 1.05
N VAL A 150 -6.38 -4.01 2.39
CA VAL A 150 -5.61 -5.06 3.09
C VAL A 150 -6.40 -6.35 3.35
N THR A 151 -7.72 -6.36 3.14
CA THR A 151 -8.56 -7.56 3.36
C THR A 151 -8.04 -8.80 2.63
N PRO A 152 -7.64 -8.74 1.35
CA PRO A 152 -7.10 -9.91 0.64
C PRO A 152 -5.80 -10.43 1.26
N VAL A 153 -4.96 -9.54 1.82
CA VAL A 153 -3.69 -9.91 2.47
C VAL A 153 -3.95 -10.62 3.80
N ARG A 154 -5.01 -10.24 4.53
CA ARG A 154 -5.39 -10.94 5.76
C ARG A 154 -5.76 -12.38 5.48
N ALA A 155 -6.48 -12.64 4.39
CA ALA A 155 -6.90 -13.98 4.00
C ALA A 155 -5.70 -14.90 3.63
N SER A 156 -4.63 -14.33 3.10
CA SER A 156 -3.37 -15.04 2.81
C SER A 156 -2.37 -15.05 3.96
N GLN A 157 -2.68 -14.38 5.08
CA GLN A 157 -1.76 -14.11 6.19
C GLN A 157 -0.44 -13.45 5.73
N GLY A 158 -0.53 -12.62 4.70
CA GLY A 158 0.62 -12.01 4.05
C GLY A 158 1.19 -10.77 4.75
N VAL A 159 2.10 -10.12 4.03
CA VAL A 159 2.82 -8.92 4.46
C VAL A 159 2.20 -7.67 3.84
N VAL A 160 1.96 -6.65 4.66
CA VAL A 160 1.69 -5.29 4.19
C VAL A 160 2.93 -4.45 4.44
N ALA A 161 3.51 -3.90 3.38
CA ALA A 161 4.61 -2.95 3.45
C ALA A 161 4.07 -1.53 3.26
N LEU A 162 4.02 -0.73 4.33
CA LEU A 162 3.52 0.64 4.29
C LEU A 162 4.69 1.62 4.22
N LEU A 163 4.95 2.15 3.02
CA LEU A 163 6.14 2.94 2.71
C LEU A 163 5.89 4.45 2.80
N ASP A 164 4.87 4.86 3.54
CA ASP A 164 4.51 6.25 3.76
C ASP A 164 4.89 6.71 5.17
N ASN A 165 5.98 7.47 5.28
CA ASN A 165 6.52 7.85 6.58
C ASN A 165 5.65 8.87 7.35
N ARG A 166 4.55 9.36 6.77
CA ARG A 166 3.56 10.17 7.50
C ARG A 166 2.94 9.38 8.66
N VAL A 167 2.88 8.05 8.56
CA VAL A 167 2.37 7.17 9.62
C VAL A 167 3.20 7.26 10.89
N ASN A 168 4.52 7.44 10.79
CA ASN A 168 5.40 7.55 11.95
C ASN A 168 5.44 8.96 12.54
N HIS A 169 5.23 9.98 11.72
CA HIS A 169 5.57 11.37 12.08
C HIS A 169 4.36 12.32 12.15
N ARG A 170 3.18 11.91 11.71
CA ARG A 170 1.95 12.73 11.80
C ARG A 170 1.08 12.26 12.95
N SER A 171 0.36 13.19 13.55
CA SER A 171 -0.54 12.93 14.69
C SER A 171 -1.65 11.92 14.38
N TYR A 172 -2.04 11.78 13.10
CA TYR A 172 -3.02 10.80 12.66
C TYR A 172 -2.42 9.40 12.39
N GLY A 173 -1.11 9.22 12.51
CA GLY A 173 -0.43 7.95 12.27
C GLY A 173 -1.00 6.79 13.10
N ASN A 174 -1.32 7.04 14.37
CA ASN A 174 -1.97 6.05 15.22
C ASN A 174 -3.35 5.61 14.69
N GLN A 175 -4.11 6.51 14.06
CA GLN A 175 -5.41 6.13 13.46
C GLN A 175 -5.21 5.23 12.23
N VAL A 176 -4.14 5.44 11.46
CA VAL A 176 -3.75 4.55 10.36
C VAL A 176 -3.38 3.16 10.89
N LEU A 177 -2.56 3.09 11.95
CA LEU A 177 -2.19 1.83 12.58
C LEU A 177 -3.41 1.11 13.17
N CYS A 178 -4.31 1.83 13.86
CA CYS A 178 -5.56 1.26 14.36
C CYS A 178 -6.42 0.67 13.22
N ALA A 179 -6.49 1.35 12.07
CA ALA A 179 -7.21 0.84 10.90
C ALA A 179 -6.60 -0.46 10.33
N LEU A 180 -5.29 -0.67 10.51
CA LEU A 180 -4.58 -1.88 10.12
C LEU A 180 -4.54 -2.97 11.20
N SER A 181 -5.11 -2.74 12.38
CA SER A 181 -5.10 -3.74 13.45
C SER A 181 -6.05 -4.92 13.14
N PRO A 182 -5.74 -6.17 13.57
CA PRO A 182 -4.50 -6.58 14.24
C PRO A 182 -3.32 -6.71 13.26
N PHE A 183 -2.11 -6.36 13.72
CA PHE A 183 -0.86 -6.53 12.98
C PHE A 183 0.32 -6.83 13.91
N ALA A 184 1.35 -7.51 13.38
CA ALA A 184 2.68 -7.58 13.97
C ALA A 184 3.59 -6.58 13.24
N ARG A 185 4.17 -5.60 13.95
CA ARG A 185 5.00 -4.57 13.31
C ARG A 185 6.45 -5.02 13.22
N ILE A 186 7.03 -4.83 12.03
CA ILE A 186 8.44 -5.05 11.73
C ILE A 186 8.99 -3.76 11.10
N ASN A 187 10.15 -3.30 11.57
CA ASN A 187 10.77 -2.04 11.08
C ASN A 187 12.13 -2.26 10.41
N TYR A 188 12.54 -3.51 10.21
CA TYR A 188 13.74 -3.89 9.46
C TYR A 188 13.41 -4.95 8.41
N LEU A 189 14.14 -4.95 7.30
CA LEU A 189 14.03 -5.99 6.30
C LEU A 189 14.89 -7.18 6.72
N ASP A 190 14.26 -8.31 6.97
CA ASP A 190 14.94 -9.59 7.16
C ASP A 190 14.19 -10.69 6.39
N ARG A 191 14.88 -11.77 6.01
CA ARG A 191 14.27 -12.92 5.35
C ARG A 191 13.19 -13.58 6.23
N SER A 192 13.28 -13.44 7.55
CA SER A 192 12.23 -13.89 8.47
C SER A 192 10.87 -13.28 8.17
N LEU A 193 10.81 -12.08 7.55
CA LEU A 193 9.56 -11.44 7.12
C LEU A 193 8.71 -12.34 6.19
N PHE A 194 9.36 -13.21 5.43
CA PHE A 194 8.71 -14.15 4.50
C PHE A 194 8.95 -15.62 4.88
N ALA A 195 9.62 -15.89 6.01
CA ALA A 195 9.96 -17.27 6.40
C ALA A 195 8.71 -18.08 6.83
N ASP A 196 7.74 -17.42 7.47
CA ASP A 196 6.48 -18.03 7.91
C ASP A 196 5.49 -18.25 6.75
N LEU A 197 5.80 -17.77 5.54
CA LEU A 197 4.97 -17.93 4.34
C LEU A 197 5.33 -19.20 3.54
N ILE A 198 6.39 -19.91 3.92
CA ILE A 198 6.95 -21.06 3.19
C ILE A 198 6.57 -22.40 3.86
N SER A 199 5.92 -22.37 5.02
CA SER A 199 5.43 -23.56 5.75
C SER A 199 4.01 -23.93 5.36
#